data_AF-A0A126RXE7-F1
#
_entry.id   AF-A0A126RXE7-F1
#
_cell.length_a   1.000
_cell.length_b   1.000
_cell.length_c   1.000
_cell.angle_alpha   90.00
_cell.angle_beta   90.00
_cell.angle_gamma   90.00
#
_symmetry.space_group_name_H-M   'P 1'
#
loop_
_entity.id
_entity.type
_entity.pdbx_description
1 polymer ?
#
loop_
_entity_poly.entity_id
_entity_poly.type
_entity_poly.pdbx_seq_one_letter_code
_entity_poly.pdbx_strand_id
1 'polypeptide(L)'
;MKTATHEAENRSNPNAPILPPPPTDRKAGNAFVDNLDLYEPIYAVYGPGTDSEARIQLSFKYRLFGASANSQTSSNWRDGLYLAYTQRMFWDLESKSSPFRNIDFQPELIYITPTVGLTGDIAMTVQAGIRHESNGRDGPQSRSINSIYIAPMATLPIAGDYRLTFAPRLSLYVGNKSDNPDIVHYRGHAGLFMEVGEDNGLRLSTSTRFNFGSGKGAVNADLSYPLPRLLGGGPDLYLFAQSFYGYGENLLDYNRRTRRLRIGVALVR
;
A
#
# COMPACT_ATOMS: atom_id res chain seq x y z
N MET A 1 -45.82 -33.44 7.51
CA MET A 1 -45.31 -33.21 8.88
C MET A 1 -43.91 -32.64 8.75
N LYS A 2 -43.71 -31.40 9.23
CA LYS A 2 -42.47 -30.63 9.10
C LYS A 2 -41.47 -31.06 10.19
N THR A 3 -40.23 -31.31 9.80
CA THR A 3 -39.10 -31.54 10.71
C THR A 3 -38.46 -30.19 11.02
N ALA A 4 -38.54 -29.74 12.27
CA ALA A 4 -37.86 -28.53 12.74
C ALA A 4 -36.54 -28.95 13.40
N THR A 5 -35.42 -28.50 12.85
CA THR A 5 -34.10 -28.60 13.46
C THR A 5 -33.95 -27.42 14.42
N HIS A 6 -33.77 -27.70 15.71
CA HIS A 6 -33.56 -26.69 16.74
C HIS A 6 -32.20 -26.01 16.61
N GLU A 7 -32.21 -24.69 16.46
CA GLU A 7 -31.06 -23.82 16.73
C GLU A 7 -30.70 -23.93 18.22
N ALA A 8 -29.47 -24.34 18.51
CA ALA A 8 -28.92 -24.30 19.86
C ALA A 8 -28.43 -22.87 20.16
N GLU A 9 -29.28 -22.12 20.86
CA GLU A 9 -28.99 -20.81 21.42
C GLU A 9 -27.89 -20.94 22.49
N ASN A 10 -26.71 -20.38 22.20
CA ASN A 10 -25.56 -20.35 23.11
C ASN A 10 -25.86 -19.45 24.31
N ARG A 11 -26.38 -20.02 25.40
CA ARG A 11 -26.61 -19.31 26.66
C ARG A 11 -25.27 -19.11 27.38
N SER A 12 -24.66 -17.95 27.22
CA SER A 12 -23.51 -17.51 28.03
C SER A 12 -23.94 -17.42 29.51
N ASN A 13 -23.25 -18.16 30.39
CA ASN A 13 -23.47 -18.14 31.83
C ASN A 13 -23.11 -16.74 32.40
N PRO A 14 -24.06 -15.96 32.95
CA PRO A 14 -23.83 -14.59 33.40
C PRO A 14 -22.91 -14.47 34.62
N ASN A 15 -22.56 -15.59 35.25
CA ASN A 15 -21.66 -15.66 36.41
C ASN A 15 -20.27 -16.23 36.08
N ALA A 16 -19.93 -16.44 34.81
CA ALA A 16 -18.57 -16.82 34.45
C ALA A 16 -17.60 -15.67 34.77
N PRO A 17 -16.46 -15.92 35.45
CA PRO A 17 -15.48 -14.87 35.69
C PRO A 17 -15.01 -14.30 34.35
N ILE A 18 -15.10 -12.97 34.21
CA ILE A 18 -14.56 -12.26 33.05
C ILE A 18 -13.04 -12.39 33.15
N LEU A 19 -12.46 -13.25 32.31
CA LEU A 19 -11.01 -13.33 32.20
C LEU A 19 -10.51 -11.98 31.66
N PRO A 20 -9.54 -11.33 32.32
CA PRO A 20 -8.94 -10.13 31.76
C PRO A 20 -8.30 -10.48 30.42
N PRO A 21 -8.45 -9.64 29.39
CA PRO A 21 -7.75 -9.86 28.13
C PRO A 21 -6.23 -9.92 28.38
N PRO A 22 -5.48 -10.74 27.62
CA PRO A 22 -4.03 -10.76 27.73
C PRO A 22 -3.46 -9.34 27.61
N PRO A 23 -2.36 -8.99 28.32
CA PRO A 23 -1.74 -7.67 28.20
C PRO A 23 -1.28 -7.31 26.77
N THR A 24 -1.18 -8.32 25.89
CA THR A 24 -0.83 -8.19 24.48
C THR A 24 -2.04 -8.02 23.56
N ASP A 25 -3.26 -8.23 24.05
CA ASP A 25 -4.48 -8.01 23.26
C ASP A 25 -4.75 -6.51 23.15
N ARG A 26 -4.26 -5.94 22.05
CA ARG A 26 -4.49 -4.54 21.70
C ARG A 26 -5.86 -4.31 21.05
N LYS A 27 -6.69 -5.33 20.82
CA LYS A 27 -8.06 -5.13 20.32
C LYS A 27 -9.02 -4.87 21.47
N ALA A 28 -8.87 -5.59 22.57
CA ALA A 28 -9.69 -5.40 23.76
C ALA A 28 -9.66 -3.92 24.23
N GLY A 29 -10.84 -3.31 24.37
CA GLY A 29 -11.00 -1.93 24.83
C GLY A 29 -10.72 -0.83 23.80
N ASN A 30 -10.33 -1.16 22.56
CA ASN A 30 -10.09 -0.18 21.51
C ASN A 30 -11.29 -0.09 20.55
N ALA A 31 -12.22 0.82 20.85
CA ALA A 31 -13.47 1.00 20.10
C ALA A 31 -13.31 1.38 18.61
N PHE A 32 -12.11 1.79 18.20
CA PHE A 32 -11.83 2.28 16.84
C PHE A 32 -10.78 1.45 16.10
N VAL A 33 -10.38 0.29 16.62
CA VAL A 33 -9.36 -0.54 15.96
C VAL A 33 -9.81 -1.00 14.57
N ASP A 34 -11.11 -1.18 14.36
CA ASP A 34 -11.70 -1.57 13.07
C ASP A 34 -11.62 -0.46 12.00
N ASN A 35 -11.24 0.76 12.37
CA ASN A 35 -10.97 1.83 11.41
C ASN A 35 -9.60 1.66 10.73
N LEU A 36 -8.71 0.83 11.28
CA LEU A 36 -7.40 0.52 10.71
C LEU A 36 -7.55 -0.54 9.61
N ASP A 37 -7.06 -0.22 8.42
CA ASP A 37 -7.15 -1.06 7.23
C ASP A 37 -5.82 -1.05 6.46
N LEU A 38 -5.68 -2.00 5.53
CA LEU A 38 -4.53 -2.13 4.65
C LEU A 38 -4.57 -1.05 3.54
N TYR A 39 -3.38 -0.64 3.08
CA TYR A 39 -3.27 0.41 2.05
C TYR A 39 -2.34 0.00 0.90
N GLU A 40 -1.04 -0.01 1.11
CA GLU A 40 -0.05 -0.51 0.14
C GLU A 40 0.47 -1.90 0.57
N PRO A 41 1.14 -2.66 -0.32
CA PRO A 41 1.74 -3.94 0.04
C PRO A 41 2.67 -3.86 1.26
N ILE A 42 2.66 -4.91 2.08
CA ILE A 42 3.51 -5.08 3.26
C ILE A 42 4.41 -6.29 3.00
N TYR A 43 5.71 -6.04 2.85
CA TYR A 43 6.66 -7.07 2.43
C TYR A 43 8.07 -6.83 2.96
N ALA A 44 8.89 -7.87 2.84
CA ALA A 44 10.33 -7.82 2.95
C ALA A 44 10.94 -8.61 1.78
N VAL A 45 11.83 -7.98 1.03
CA VAL A 45 12.50 -8.56 -0.15
C VAL A 45 13.99 -8.32 -0.09
N TYR A 46 14.76 -9.22 -0.69
CA TYR A 46 16.22 -9.17 -0.76
C TYR A 46 16.71 -9.38 -2.20
N GLY A 47 17.74 -8.63 -2.60
CA GLY A 47 18.44 -8.79 -3.86
C GLY A 47 19.90 -8.32 -3.75
N PRO A 48 20.91 -9.19 -3.91
CA PRO A 48 22.32 -8.90 -3.65
C PRO A 48 22.96 -7.96 -4.68
N GLY A 49 24.15 -7.46 -4.37
CA GLY A 49 24.99 -6.71 -5.31
C GLY A 49 24.47 -5.30 -5.61
N THR A 50 23.84 -4.67 -4.63
CA THR A 50 23.30 -3.31 -4.72
C THR A 50 23.91 -2.42 -3.63
N ASP A 51 23.26 -1.31 -3.29
CA ASP A 51 23.53 -0.54 -2.06
C ASP A 51 22.26 -0.46 -1.19
N SER A 52 21.35 -1.40 -1.40
CA SER A 52 20.04 -1.49 -0.74
C SER A 52 19.45 -2.88 -1.00
N GLU A 53 20.17 -3.89 -0.53
CA GLU A 53 19.90 -5.29 -0.86
C GLU A 53 18.54 -5.69 -0.34
N ALA A 54 18.24 -5.32 0.91
CA ALA A 54 16.93 -5.55 1.49
C ALA A 54 16.04 -4.29 1.37
N ARG A 55 14.78 -4.53 1.05
CA ARG A 55 13.72 -3.52 1.11
C ARG A 55 12.55 -4.05 1.92
N ILE A 56 12.12 -3.24 2.88
CA ILE A 56 10.96 -3.54 3.73
C ILE A 56 9.95 -2.41 3.54
N GLN A 57 8.67 -2.75 3.37
CA GLN A 57 7.59 -1.78 3.28
C GLN A 57 6.51 -2.09 4.32
N LEU A 58 6.11 -1.07 5.06
CA LEU A 58 4.97 -1.10 5.97
C LEU A 58 3.95 -0.07 5.48
N SER A 59 2.66 -0.40 5.54
CA SER A 59 1.62 0.52 5.10
C SER A 59 0.28 0.23 5.76
N PHE A 60 -0.46 1.29 6.07
CA PHE A 60 -1.83 1.21 6.55
C PHE A 60 -2.60 2.49 6.19
N LYS A 61 -3.92 2.42 6.29
CA LYS A 61 -4.81 3.58 6.31
C LYS A 61 -5.77 3.46 7.48
N TYR A 62 -6.23 4.60 7.97
CA TYR A 62 -7.12 4.72 9.11
C TYR A 62 -8.32 5.59 8.74
N ARG A 63 -9.54 5.05 8.81
CA ARG A 63 -10.77 5.78 8.51
C ARG A 63 -11.08 6.79 9.61
N LEU A 64 -11.23 8.06 9.25
CA LEU A 64 -11.38 9.14 10.23
C LEU A 64 -12.80 9.28 10.78
N PHE A 65 -13.84 8.96 9.99
CA PHE A 65 -15.24 9.27 10.33
C PHE A 65 -16.23 8.11 10.18
N GLY A 66 -15.80 6.85 10.24
CA GLY A 66 -16.69 5.71 10.04
C GLY A 66 -16.46 4.59 11.05
N ALA A 67 -17.12 4.68 12.20
CA ALA A 67 -17.28 3.56 13.13
C ALA A 67 -18.78 3.22 13.24
N SER A 68 -19.24 2.33 12.39
CA SER A 68 -20.11 1.25 12.81
C SER A 68 -19.99 0.15 11.77
N ALA A 69 -19.42 -0.99 12.16
CA ALA A 69 -19.38 -2.22 11.37
C ALA A 69 -20.78 -2.71 10.90
N ASN A 70 -21.85 -2.05 11.33
CA ASN A 70 -23.25 -2.34 11.02
C ASN A 70 -23.99 -1.21 10.27
N SER A 71 -23.34 -0.11 9.88
CA SER A 71 -23.99 0.98 9.13
C SER A 71 -23.80 0.80 7.62
N GLN A 72 -24.68 0.03 6.99
CA GLN A 72 -24.72 -0.16 5.53
C GLN A 72 -25.25 1.07 4.75
N THR A 73 -25.42 2.23 5.38
CA THR A 73 -26.26 3.31 4.82
C THR A 73 -25.78 4.74 5.04
N SER A 74 -24.53 4.96 5.42
CA SER A 74 -23.98 6.32 5.43
C SER A 74 -23.36 6.64 4.06
N SER A 75 -24.06 7.43 3.24
CA SER A 75 -23.56 8.04 2.00
C SER A 75 -22.91 9.40 2.29
N ASN A 76 -22.19 9.54 3.42
CA ASN A 76 -21.58 10.80 3.80
C ASN A 76 -20.18 10.91 3.18
N TRP A 77 -19.86 12.06 2.59
CA TRP A 77 -18.52 12.32 2.04
C TRP A 77 -17.41 12.16 3.08
N ARG A 78 -17.73 12.26 4.38
CA ARG A 78 -16.75 12.05 5.45
C ARG A 78 -16.26 10.61 5.55
N ASP A 79 -17.04 9.63 5.08
CA ASP A 79 -16.70 8.20 5.15
C ASP A 79 -15.55 7.83 4.21
N GLY A 80 -15.30 8.68 3.21
CA GLY A 80 -14.19 8.56 2.29
C GLY A 80 -12.87 9.13 2.81
N LEU A 81 -12.83 9.75 4.00
CA LEU A 81 -11.61 10.38 4.53
C LEU A 81 -10.76 9.40 5.35
N TYR A 82 -9.49 9.29 4.99
CA TYR A 82 -8.52 8.45 5.68
C TYR A 82 -7.21 9.19 5.93
N LEU A 83 -6.57 8.87 7.06
CA LEU A 83 -5.14 9.09 7.23
C LEU A 83 -4.42 7.83 6.76
N ALA A 84 -3.49 7.95 5.82
CA ALA A 84 -2.67 6.84 5.36
C ALA A 84 -1.21 7.07 5.71
N TYR A 85 -0.47 5.97 5.85
CA TYR A 85 0.94 6.00 6.14
C TYR A 85 1.62 4.84 5.43
N THR A 86 2.68 5.17 4.69
CA THR A 86 3.59 4.19 4.09
C THR A 86 5.02 4.51 4.52
N GLN A 87 5.77 3.49 4.90
CA GLN A 87 7.19 3.59 5.22
C GLN A 87 7.98 2.60 4.37
N ARG A 88 8.98 3.10 3.64
CA ARG A 88 9.86 2.28 2.80
C ARG A 88 11.27 2.32 3.36
N MET A 89 11.79 1.19 3.77
CA MET A 89 13.12 1.05 4.36
C MET A 89 14.04 0.34 3.37
N PHE A 90 15.18 0.96 3.07
CA PHE A 90 16.19 0.49 2.13
C PHE A 90 17.44 0.14 2.94
N TRP A 91 17.72 -1.14 3.06
CA TRP A 91 18.74 -1.69 3.95
C TRP A 91 19.94 -2.16 3.15
N ASP A 92 21.08 -1.53 3.41
CA ASP A 92 22.37 -1.89 2.84
C ASP A 92 22.98 -2.96 3.77
N LEU A 93 22.75 -4.22 3.43
CA LEU A 93 23.15 -5.36 4.26
C LEU A 93 24.62 -5.72 4.07
N GLU A 94 25.16 -5.43 2.89
CA GLU A 94 26.52 -5.80 2.51
C GLU A 94 27.58 -4.81 3.02
N SER A 95 27.19 -3.58 3.39
CA SER A 95 28.12 -2.61 3.98
C SER A 95 28.40 -2.86 5.47
N LYS A 96 29.46 -2.20 5.96
CA LYS A 96 29.92 -2.34 7.35
C LYS A 96 28.83 -1.95 8.35
N SER A 97 28.53 -2.86 9.28
CA SER A 97 27.48 -2.73 10.29
C SER A 97 26.04 -2.74 9.75
N SER A 98 25.86 -3.08 8.46
CA SER A 98 24.56 -3.23 7.80
C SER A 98 23.55 -2.12 8.15
N PRO A 99 23.84 -0.84 7.84
CA PRO A 99 22.95 0.28 8.13
C PRO A 99 21.76 0.36 7.15
N PHE A 100 20.68 1.00 7.57
CA PHE A 100 19.70 1.50 6.60
C PHE A 100 20.35 2.61 5.75
N ARG A 101 20.42 2.40 4.43
CA ARG A 101 20.83 3.43 3.49
C ARG A 101 19.83 4.56 3.46
N ASN A 102 18.53 4.25 3.47
CA ASN A 102 17.49 5.25 3.46
C ASN A 102 16.18 4.72 4.04
N ILE A 103 15.40 5.60 4.65
CA ILE A 103 14.04 5.31 5.10
C ILE A 103 13.16 6.45 4.60
N ASP A 104 12.15 6.17 3.78
CA ASP A 104 11.17 7.16 3.35
C ASP A 104 9.90 7.03 4.19
N PHE A 105 9.46 8.16 4.75
CA PHE A 105 8.23 8.34 5.52
C PHE A 105 7.19 9.03 4.64
N GLN A 106 6.02 8.42 4.44
CA GLN A 106 4.97 8.91 3.54
C GLN A 106 3.60 8.96 4.22
N PRO A 107 3.34 9.93 5.11
CA PRO A 107 1.99 10.19 5.59
C PRO A 107 1.15 10.89 4.52
N GLU A 108 -0.13 10.54 4.49
CA GLU A 108 -1.12 11.12 3.57
C GLU A 108 -2.44 11.39 4.27
N LEU A 109 -3.12 12.46 3.85
CA LEU A 109 -4.56 12.61 4.03
C LEU A 109 -5.21 12.31 2.69
N ILE A 110 -6.04 11.27 2.63
CA ILE A 110 -6.68 10.81 1.39
C ILE A 110 -8.20 10.87 1.50
N TYR A 111 -8.83 11.13 0.35
CA TYR A 111 -10.25 11.00 0.13
C TYR A 111 -10.49 9.97 -0.96
N ILE A 112 -11.35 8.98 -0.70
CA ILE A 112 -11.76 7.95 -1.66
C ILE A 112 -13.27 8.06 -1.85
N THR A 113 -13.72 8.24 -3.08
CA THR A 113 -15.16 8.30 -3.38
C THR A 113 -15.81 6.93 -3.22
N PRO A 114 -17.13 6.87 -2.96
CA PRO A 114 -17.90 5.64 -3.12
C PRO A 114 -17.63 4.99 -4.48
N THR A 115 -17.63 3.67 -4.52
CA THR A 115 -17.47 2.92 -5.77
C THR A 115 -18.76 3.01 -6.58
N VAL A 116 -18.63 3.36 -7.86
CA VAL A 116 -19.73 3.41 -8.82
C VAL A 116 -19.57 2.24 -9.78
N GLY A 117 -20.59 1.39 -9.87
CA GLY A 117 -20.68 0.36 -10.91
C GLY A 117 -21.05 0.99 -12.24
N LEU A 118 -20.36 0.60 -13.30
CA LEU A 118 -20.68 0.89 -14.68
C LEU A 118 -21.28 -0.36 -15.36
N THR A 119 -21.16 -0.45 -16.68
CA THR A 119 -21.59 -1.62 -17.45
C THR A 119 -20.60 -2.79 -17.31
N GLY A 120 -21.09 -4.03 -17.36
CA GLY A 120 -20.24 -5.22 -17.48
C GLY A 120 -19.28 -5.47 -16.31
N ASP A 121 -19.74 -5.32 -15.07
CA ASP A 121 -18.98 -5.48 -13.82
C ASP A 121 -17.76 -4.55 -13.68
N ILE A 122 -17.70 -3.49 -14.49
CA ILE A 122 -16.70 -2.44 -14.35
C ILE A 122 -17.06 -1.60 -13.13
N ALA A 123 -16.09 -1.40 -12.24
CA ALA A 123 -16.24 -0.56 -11.05
C ALA A 123 -15.27 0.63 -11.13
N MET A 124 -15.73 1.82 -10.75
CA MET A 124 -14.91 3.03 -10.72
C MET A 124 -14.94 3.70 -9.34
N THR A 125 -13.79 4.27 -8.96
CA THR A 125 -13.65 5.13 -7.78
C THR A 125 -12.60 6.20 -8.08
N VAL A 126 -12.55 7.26 -7.28
CA VAL A 126 -11.52 8.29 -7.37
C VAL A 126 -10.85 8.42 -6.02
N GLN A 127 -9.52 8.35 -6.01
CA GLN A 127 -8.71 8.72 -4.86
C GLN A 127 -8.07 10.09 -5.11
N ALA A 128 -8.17 10.99 -4.15
CA ALA A 128 -7.41 12.22 -4.11
C ALA A 128 -6.67 12.32 -2.77
N GLY A 129 -5.54 13.00 -2.72
CA GLY A 129 -4.82 13.10 -1.46
C GLY A 129 -3.76 14.19 -1.41
N ILE A 130 -3.41 14.54 -0.18
CA ILE A 130 -2.26 15.37 0.15
C ILE A 130 -1.23 14.45 0.78
N ARG A 131 -0.05 14.37 0.17
CA ARG A 131 1.04 13.48 0.56
C ARG A 131 2.26 14.30 0.93
N HIS A 132 2.80 14.04 2.11
CA HIS A 132 4.17 14.40 2.47
C HIS A 132 5.06 13.18 2.25
N GLU A 133 6.27 13.39 1.73
CA GLU A 133 7.29 12.36 1.62
C GLU A 133 8.63 12.96 2.04
N SER A 134 9.28 12.36 3.04
CA SER A 134 10.61 12.76 3.50
C SER A 134 11.43 11.55 3.89
N ASN A 135 12.75 11.71 3.98
CA ASN A 135 13.65 10.63 4.39
C ASN A 135 14.09 10.71 5.87
N GLY A 136 13.59 11.70 6.62
CA GLY A 136 13.93 11.90 8.04
C GLY A 136 15.40 12.21 8.33
N ARG A 137 16.19 12.57 7.31
CA ARG A 137 17.59 13.00 7.46
C ARG A 137 17.69 14.52 7.60
N ASP A 138 18.83 14.98 8.09
CA ASP A 138 19.18 16.40 8.18
C ASP A 138 20.28 16.79 7.17
N GLY A 139 20.57 18.10 7.13
CA GLY A 139 21.68 18.65 6.36
C GLY A 139 21.63 18.30 4.87
N PRO A 140 22.80 18.08 4.22
CA PRO A 140 22.89 17.80 2.78
C PRO A 140 22.19 16.51 2.32
N GLN A 141 21.85 15.61 3.24
CA GLN A 141 21.16 14.36 2.96
C GLN A 141 19.65 14.45 3.20
N SER A 142 19.15 15.54 3.79
CA SER A 142 17.72 15.81 3.91
C SER A 142 17.09 15.80 2.54
N ARG A 143 15.97 15.10 2.41
CA ARG A 143 15.11 15.16 1.23
C ARG A 143 13.66 15.22 1.67
N SER A 144 12.89 16.06 1.01
CA SER A 144 11.47 16.23 1.30
C SER A 144 10.71 16.75 0.09
N ILE A 145 9.44 16.35 0.00
CA ILE A 145 8.52 16.84 -1.02
C ILE A 145 7.08 16.71 -0.55
N ASN A 146 6.25 17.69 -0.87
CA ASN A 146 4.80 17.63 -0.67
C ASN A 146 4.09 17.60 -2.01
N SER A 147 3.00 16.84 -2.10
CA SER A 147 2.18 16.74 -3.30
C SER A 147 0.71 16.70 -2.99
N ILE A 148 -0.08 17.28 -3.88
CA ILE A 148 -1.52 17.05 -3.98
C ILE A 148 -1.73 16.21 -5.23
N TYR A 149 -2.58 15.19 -5.19
CA TYR A 149 -2.80 14.33 -6.33
C TYR A 149 -4.25 13.89 -6.47
N ILE A 150 -4.58 13.43 -7.68
CA ILE A 150 -5.81 12.73 -8.01
C ILE A 150 -5.48 11.49 -8.83
N ALA A 151 -6.19 10.40 -8.56
CA ALA A 151 -6.06 9.11 -9.19
C ALA A 151 -7.46 8.49 -9.37
N PRO A 152 -8.13 8.70 -10.52
CA PRO A 152 -9.28 7.88 -10.87
C PRO A 152 -8.82 6.44 -11.07
N MET A 153 -9.61 5.49 -10.61
CA MET A 153 -9.29 4.06 -10.63
C MET A 153 -10.49 3.32 -11.20
N ALA A 154 -10.21 2.37 -12.08
CA ALA A 154 -11.23 1.49 -12.63
C ALA A 154 -10.74 0.05 -12.57
N THR A 155 -11.64 -0.84 -12.14
CA THR A 155 -11.42 -2.27 -12.09
C THR A 155 -12.40 -2.94 -13.05
N LEU A 156 -11.91 -3.83 -13.88
CA LEU A 156 -12.72 -4.56 -14.85
C LEU A 156 -12.36 -6.05 -14.85
N PRO A 157 -13.34 -6.94 -15.07
CA PRO A 157 -13.07 -8.34 -15.32
C PRO A 157 -12.35 -8.50 -16.66
N ILE A 158 -11.51 -9.52 -16.78
CA ILE A 158 -10.81 -9.86 -18.03
C ILE A 158 -11.11 -11.30 -18.45
N ALA A 159 -10.58 -12.29 -17.74
CA ALA A 159 -10.80 -13.70 -18.06
C ALA A 159 -10.82 -14.55 -16.79
N GLY A 160 -11.84 -15.41 -16.65
CA GLY A 160 -12.05 -16.17 -15.41
C GLY A 160 -12.13 -15.24 -14.20
N ASP A 161 -11.35 -15.54 -13.16
CA ASP A 161 -11.31 -14.76 -11.91
C ASP A 161 -10.30 -13.59 -11.96
N TYR A 162 -9.65 -13.36 -13.11
CA TYR A 162 -8.72 -12.24 -13.24
C TYR A 162 -9.45 -10.92 -13.38
N ARG A 163 -8.94 -9.92 -12.66
CA ARG A 163 -9.35 -8.52 -12.78
C ARG A 163 -8.16 -7.67 -13.17
N LEU A 164 -8.43 -6.63 -13.96
CA LEU A 164 -7.48 -5.57 -14.27
C LEU A 164 -7.94 -4.30 -13.56
N THR A 165 -7.06 -3.74 -12.75
CA THR A 165 -7.21 -2.39 -12.18
C THR A 165 -6.26 -1.46 -12.90
N PHE A 166 -6.75 -0.29 -13.30
CA PHE A 166 -5.90 0.78 -13.84
C PHE A 166 -6.20 2.10 -13.11
N ALA A 167 -5.15 2.83 -12.79
CA ALA A 167 -5.23 4.07 -12.01
C ALA A 167 -4.17 5.07 -12.47
N PRO A 168 -4.44 5.91 -13.48
CA PRO A 168 -3.57 7.03 -13.80
C PRO A 168 -3.57 8.01 -12.63
N ARG A 169 -2.43 8.62 -12.36
CA ARG A 169 -2.25 9.59 -11.28
C ARG A 169 -1.64 10.87 -11.81
N LEU A 170 -2.24 11.99 -11.45
CA LEU A 170 -1.68 13.32 -11.66
C LEU A 170 -1.33 13.95 -10.32
N SER A 171 -0.12 14.51 -10.22
CA SER A 171 0.42 15.08 -8.99
C SER A 171 0.93 16.50 -9.20
N LEU A 172 0.55 17.41 -8.31
CA LEU A 172 1.08 18.76 -8.21
C LEU A 172 1.98 18.86 -6.97
N TYR A 173 3.21 19.32 -7.14
CA TYR A 173 4.15 19.47 -6.04
C TYR A 173 4.06 20.86 -5.40
N VAL A 174 3.79 20.90 -4.10
CA VAL A 174 3.49 22.12 -3.34
C VAL A 174 4.49 22.32 -2.19
N GLY A 175 4.55 23.55 -1.66
CA GLY A 175 5.41 23.88 -0.52
C GLY A 175 6.91 23.88 -0.84
N ASN A 176 7.73 23.80 0.22
CA ASN A 176 9.18 23.84 0.12
C ASN A 176 9.75 22.56 -0.54
N LYS A 177 10.74 22.75 -1.42
CA LYS A 177 11.50 21.71 -2.12
C LYS A 177 13.02 22.02 -2.14
N SER A 178 13.50 22.90 -1.25
CA SER A 178 14.88 23.38 -1.23
C SER A 178 15.91 22.27 -1.14
N ASP A 179 15.57 21.17 -0.47
CA ASP A 179 16.41 19.99 -0.29
C ASP A 179 16.67 19.21 -1.59
N ASN A 180 15.80 19.40 -2.58
CA ASN A 180 15.82 18.70 -3.86
C ASN A 180 15.03 19.51 -4.93
N PRO A 181 15.55 20.69 -5.34
CA PRO A 181 14.77 21.64 -6.16
C PRO A 181 14.39 21.10 -7.54
N ASP A 182 15.22 20.20 -8.09
CA ASP A 182 15.08 19.59 -9.41
C ASP A 182 14.36 18.23 -9.38
N ILE A 183 13.81 17.79 -8.25
CA ILE A 183 13.15 16.47 -8.11
C ILE A 183 12.05 16.21 -9.16
N VAL A 184 11.33 17.26 -9.55
CA VAL A 184 10.28 17.19 -10.57
C VAL A 184 10.84 16.78 -11.92
N HIS A 185 12.08 17.16 -12.24
CA HIS A 185 12.75 16.78 -13.48
C HIS A 185 12.92 15.25 -13.62
N TYR A 186 12.93 14.51 -12.50
CA TYR A 186 13.09 13.04 -12.49
C TYR A 186 11.76 12.30 -12.28
N ARG A 187 10.88 12.82 -11.42
CA ARG A 187 9.60 12.16 -11.09
C ARG A 187 8.47 12.51 -12.05
N GLY A 188 8.49 13.74 -12.57
CA GLY A 188 7.40 14.28 -13.37
C GLY A 188 6.10 14.44 -12.58
N HIS A 189 5.01 14.70 -13.30
CA HIS A 189 3.70 14.98 -12.71
C HIS A 189 2.68 13.85 -12.95
N ALA A 190 3.05 12.85 -13.75
CA ALA A 190 2.18 11.77 -14.15
C ALA A 190 2.74 10.43 -13.71
N GLY A 191 1.84 9.53 -13.33
CA GLY A 191 2.12 8.14 -13.08
C GLY A 191 0.95 7.28 -13.50
N LEU A 192 1.19 5.99 -13.59
CA LEU A 192 0.17 4.99 -13.88
C LEU A 192 0.41 3.79 -12.98
N PHE A 193 -0.62 3.43 -12.24
CA PHE A 193 -0.73 2.13 -11.57
C PHE A 193 -1.58 1.19 -12.42
N MET A 194 -1.13 -0.04 -12.57
CA MET A 194 -1.89 -1.13 -13.16
C MET A 194 -1.69 -2.40 -12.36
N GLU A 195 -2.76 -3.14 -12.13
CA GLU A 195 -2.71 -4.43 -11.46
C GLU A 195 -3.54 -5.45 -12.22
N VAL A 196 -2.99 -6.63 -12.45
CA VAL A 196 -3.70 -7.78 -12.99
C VAL A 196 -3.54 -8.96 -12.06
N GLY A 197 -4.64 -9.57 -11.64
CA GLY A 197 -4.54 -10.76 -10.79
C GLY A 197 -5.87 -11.36 -10.36
N GLU A 198 -5.74 -12.50 -9.71
CA GLU A 198 -6.80 -13.25 -9.03
C GLU A 198 -6.59 -13.16 -7.51
N ASP A 199 -7.68 -13.06 -6.75
CA ASP A 199 -7.64 -12.89 -5.28
C ASP A 199 -6.87 -13.99 -4.55
N ASN A 200 -6.96 -15.23 -5.05
CA ASN A 200 -6.25 -16.38 -4.52
C ASN A 200 -5.16 -16.90 -5.48
N GLY A 201 -4.81 -16.16 -6.53
CA GLY A 201 -3.91 -16.63 -7.58
C GLY A 201 -2.69 -15.74 -7.77
N LEU A 202 -2.15 -15.72 -8.99
CA LEU A 202 -1.06 -14.83 -9.38
C LEU A 202 -1.56 -13.38 -9.40
N ARG A 203 -0.74 -12.45 -8.91
CA ARG A 203 -1.01 -11.01 -9.02
C ARG A 203 0.25 -10.27 -9.44
N LEU A 204 0.15 -9.46 -10.48
CA LEU A 204 1.17 -8.54 -10.95
C LEU A 204 0.66 -7.12 -10.81
N SER A 205 1.33 -6.30 -10.01
CA SER A 205 1.10 -4.87 -9.94
C SER A 205 2.30 -4.11 -10.50
N THR A 206 2.02 -2.96 -11.10
CA THR A 206 3.01 -2.07 -11.68
C THR A 206 2.67 -0.64 -11.33
N SER A 207 3.69 0.13 -10.97
CA SER A 207 3.54 1.57 -10.71
C SER A 207 4.62 2.35 -11.41
N THR A 208 4.22 3.43 -12.08
CA THR A 208 5.12 4.20 -12.92
C THR A 208 5.11 5.68 -12.55
N ARG A 209 6.20 6.37 -12.90
CA ARG A 209 6.38 7.82 -12.82
C ARG A 209 7.01 8.28 -14.11
N PHE A 210 6.48 9.34 -14.71
CA PHE A 210 6.99 9.88 -15.97
C PHE A 210 7.01 11.41 -15.97
N ASN A 211 8.13 11.95 -16.44
CA ASN A 211 8.26 13.34 -16.84
C ASN A 211 8.35 13.41 -18.37
N PHE A 212 7.28 13.83 -19.02
CA PHE A 212 7.23 13.96 -20.48
C PHE A 212 8.20 15.01 -21.03
N GLY A 213 8.53 16.05 -20.25
CA GLY A 213 9.43 17.12 -20.69
C GLY A 213 10.91 16.71 -20.66
N SER A 214 11.33 15.92 -19.65
CA SER A 214 12.72 15.45 -19.54
C SER A 214 12.96 14.05 -20.10
N GLY A 215 11.90 13.28 -20.37
CA GLY A 215 11.96 11.87 -20.74
C GLY A 215 12.38 10.94 -19.57
N LYS A 216 12.54 11.48 -18.36
CA LYS A 216 12.91 10.68 -17.17
C LYS A 216 11.67 10.06 -16.53
N GLY A 217 11.89 8.96 -15.83
CA GLY A 217 10.83 8.25 -15.14
C GLY A 217 11.31 7.01 -14.42
N ALA A 218 10.36 6.24 -13.91
CA ALA A 218 10.61 4.98 -13.26
C ALA A 218 9.42 4.03 -13.39
N VAL A 219 9.71 2.74 -13.30
CA VAL A 219 8.73 1.65 -13.24
C VAL A 219 9.11 0.75 -12.07
N ASN A 220 8.13 0.45 -11.22
CA ASN A 220 8.17 -0.66 -10.27
C ASN A 220 7.21 -1.74 -10.78
N ALA A 221 7.60 -3.00 -10.60
CA ALA A 221 6.74 -4.14 -10.85
C ALA A 221 6.87 -5.12 -9.69
N ASP A 222 5.74 -5.54 -9.14
CA ASP A 222 5.66 -6.47 -8.02
C ASP A 222 4.80 -7.68 -8.45
N LEU A 223 5.35 -8.88 -8.31
CA LEU A 223 4.69 -10.14 -8.63
C LEU A 223 4.52 -10.96 -7.36
N SER A 224 3.32 -11.50 -7.14
CA SER A 224 3.04 -12.29 -5.94
C SER A 224 2.21 -13.55 -6.21
N TYR A 225 2.45 -14.57 -5.38
CA TYR A 225 1.68 -15.82 -5.40
C TYR A 225 1.51 -16.39 -3.98
N PRO A 226 0.32 -16.90 -3.59
CA PRO A 226 0.11 -17.43 -2.24
C PRO A 226 0.95 -18.69 -2.00
N LEU A 227 1.80 -18.66 -0.98
CA LEU A 227 2.60 -19.83 -0.58
C LEU A 227 1.73 -21.04 -0.21
N PRO A 228 0.51 -20.90 0.38
CA PRO A 228 -0.34 -22.04 0.64
C PRO A 228 -0.72 -22.86 -0.59
N ARG A 229 -0.90 -22.20 -1.74
CA ARG A 229 -1.17 -22.90 -3.00
C ARG A 229 0.08 -23.53 -3.61
N LEU A 230 1.26 -22.94 -3.41
CA LEU A 230 2.51 -23.45 -3.94
C LEU A 230 3.03 -24.65 -3.14
N LEU A 231 2.87 -24.62 -1.81
CA LEU A 231 3.44 -25.59 -0.88
C LEU A 231 2.43 -26.67 -0.43
N GLY A 232 1.13 -26.51 -0.75
CA GLY A 232 0.07 -27.41 -0.29
C GLY A 232 -0.33 -27.22 1.17
N GLY A 233 -0.05 -26.05 1.75
CA GLY A 233 -0.29 -25.71 3.16
C GLY A 233 0.52 -24.47 3.57
N GLY A 234 0.44 -24.06 4.85
CA GLY A 234 1.09 -22.83 5.32
C GLY A 234 2.61 -22.73 5.05
N PRO A 235 3.20 -21.53 5.17
CA PRO A 235 2.66 -20.37 5.89
C PRO A 235 1.72 -19.49 5.05
N ASP A 236 0.81 -18.77 5.72
CA ASP A 236 -0.13 -17.81 5.13
C ASP A 236 0.58 -16.50 4.74
N LEU A 237 1.46 -16.63 3.74
CA LEU A 237 2.30 -15.59 3.18
C LEU A 237 2.22 -15.64 1.65
N TYR A 238 2.67 -14.59 1.01
CA TYR A 238 2.86 -14.57 -0.44
C TYR A 238 4.34 -14.64 -0.77
N LEU A 239 4.72 -15.50 -1.73
CA LEU A 239 5.99 -15.36 -2.44
C LEU A 239 5.92 -14.03 -3.19
N PHE A 240 6.94 -13.20 -3.09
CA PHE A 240 6.92 -11.85 -3.60
C PHE A 240 8.22 -11.53 -4.36
N ALA A 241 8.11 -11.09 -5.60
CA ALA A 241 9.24 -10.66 -6.42
C ALA A 241 9.03 -9.20 -6.84
N GLN A 242 10.04 -8.38 -6.63
CA GLN A 242 10.02 -6.96 -6.95
C GLN A 242 11.10 -6.62 -7.98
N SER A 243 10.75 -5.79 -8.95
CA SER A 243 11.68 -5.16 -9.86
C SER A 243 11.51 -3.64 -9.87
N PHE A 244 12.62 -2.92 -9.89
CA PHE A 244 12.64 -1.46 -10.09
C PHE A 244 13.55 -1.10 -11.25
N TYR A 245 13.13 -0.13 -12.07
CA TYR A 245 13.97 0.46 -13.10
C TYR A 245 13.65 1.94 -13.28
N GLY A 246 14.68 2.79 -13.24
CA GLY A 246 14.54 4.22 -13.52
C GLY A 246 15.09 5.09 -12.39
N TYR A 247 14.55 6.29 -12.25
CA TYR A 247 15.05 7.30 -11.32
C TYR A 247 14.31 7.32 -9.97
N GLY A 248 15.06 7.50 -8.89
CA GLY A 248 14.50 7.77 -7.57
C GLY A 248 13.66 6.63 -7.03
N GLU A 249 14.30 5.48 -6.85
CA GLU A 249 13.73 4.35 -6.11
C GLU A 249 13.31 4.77 -4.70
N ASN A 250 14.20 5.56 -4.08
CA ASN A 250 14.06 6.18 -2.77
C ASN A 250 14.30 7.69 -2.89
N LEU A 251 13.99 8.46 -1.86
CA LEU A 251 14.08 9.92 -1.92
C LEU A 251 15.53 10.44 -1.88
N LEU A 252 16.44 9.76 -1.17
CA LEU A 252 17.86 10.12 -1.13
C LEU A 252 18.51 10.07 -2.52
N ASP A 253 18.19 9.04 -3.29
CA ASP A 253 18.68 8.77 -4.64
C ASP A 253 17.70 9.25 -5.74
N TYR A 254 16.88 10.29 -5.48
CA TYR A 254 15.83 10.73 -6.41
C TYR A 254 16.32 11.03 -7.84
N ASN A 255 17.57 11.48 -7.97
CA ASN A 255 18.22 11.86 -9.22
C ASN A 255 19.12 10.77 -9.81
N ARG A 256 19.20 9.59 -9.19
CA ARG A 256 20.01 8.47 -9.65
C ARG A 256 19.15 7.44 -10.35
N ARG A 257 19.64 6.95 -11.50
CA ARG A 257 19.04 5.82 -12.22
C ARG A 257 19.55 4.52 -11.64
N THR A 258 18.65 3.63 -11.24
CA THR A 258 19.00 2.30 -10.71
C THR A 258 18.16 1.21 -11.37
N ARG A 259 18.63 -0.03 -11.23
CA ARG A 259 17.89 -1.25 -11.54
C ARG A 259 17.99 -2.18 -10.35
N ARG A 260 16.87 -2.74 -9.92
CA ARG A 260 16.80 -3.69 -8.80
C ARG A 260 15.94 -4.88 -9.18
N LEU A 261 16.34 -6.03 -8.67
CA LEU A 261 15.52 -7.23 -8.66
C LEU A 261 15.66 -7.84 -7.27
N ARG A 262 14.55 -8.07 -6.58
CA ARG A 262 14.52 -8.60 -5.22
C ARG A 262 13.43 -9.65 -5.11
N ILE A 263 13.65 -10.63 -4.23
CA ILE A 263 12.68 -11.70 -3.94
C ILE A 263 12.53 -11.80 -2.43
N GLY A 264 11.35 -12.13 -1.95
CA GLY A 264 11.08 -12.36 -0.54
C GLY A 264 9.62 -12.72 -0.31
N VAL A 265 9.06 -12.17 0.76
CA VAL A 265 7.71 -12.51 1.21
C VAL A 265 6.87 -11.26 1.46
N ALA A 266 5.56 -11.40 1.27
CA ALA A 266 4.60 -10.37 1.62
C ALA A 266 3.53 -10.92 2.58
N LEU A 267 3.10 -10.07 3.50
CA LEU A 267 1.92 -10.25 4.35
C LEU A 267 0.67 -9.73 3.63
N VAL A 268 0.85 -8.67 2.86
CA VAL A 268 -0.18 -7.96 2.09
C VAL A 268 0.40 -7.67 0.72
N ARG A 269 -0.38 -7.94 -0.33
CA ARG A 269 0.05 -7.88 -1.73
C ARG A 269 -0.86 -7.02 -2.57
#